data_AF-A0A0C2CNV8-F1
#
_entry.id   AF-A0A0C2CNV8-F1
#
_cell.length_a   1.000
_cell.length_b   1.000
_cell.length_c   1.000
_cell.angle_alpha   90.00
_cell.angle_beta   90.00
_cell.angle_gamma   90.00
#
_symmetry.space_group_name_H-M   'P 1'
#
loop_
_entity.id
_entity.type
_entity.pdbx_description
1 polymer ?
#
loop_
_entity_poly.entity_id
_entity_poly.type
_entity_poly.pdbx_seq_one_letter_code
_entity_poly.pdbx_strand_id
1 'polypeptide(L)'
;QLQGSPFLQQSRRRSRSCAIEQFKKGSFKHDAQLNFFGNRLATCSSDRTVKVFEVKSNGYIVPIAELAGHSGPVWQLSWAHPDFGGLLASAGYDRRVIVWSDATGRWQKSHEWMGHEASVNSVSFAPHELGLVLATASADCSIGILEFNAQSAQWVESKILKAHEQVRLYKSLVVSLALTLVSC
;
A
#
# COMPACT_ATOMS: atom_id res chain seq x y z
N GLN A 1 47.21 17.26 -46.43
CA GLN A 1 45.75 17.35 -46.66
C GLN A 1 45.12 16.14 -45.99
N LEU A 2 44.11 16.39 -45.14
CA LEU A 2 43.06 15.48 -44.64
C LEU A 2 43.53 14.33 -43.71
N GLN A 3 43.28 14.44 -42.39
CA GLN A 3 42.05 14.00 -41.67
C GLN A 3 41.90 12.47 -41.67
N GLY A 4 41.65 11.73 -40.60
CA GLY A 4 41.34 12.02 -39.20
C GLY A 4 40.79 10.74 -38.57
N SER A 5 41.45 10.24 -37.51
CA SER A 5 40.88 9.59 -36.31
C SER A 5 39.76 8.49 -36.46
N PRO A 6 39.19 7.92 -35.38
CA PRO A 6 39.46 6.52 -35.00
C PRO A 6 38.17 5.71 -34.70
N PHE A 7 38.34 4.49 -34.16
CA PHE A 7 37.49 3.84 -33.13
C PHE A 7 35.96 3.94 -33.27
N LEU A 8 35.28 2.79 -33.34
CA LEU A 8 34.02 2.62 -32.60
C LEU A 8 33.81 1.15 -32.21
N GLN A 9 34.10 0.93 -30.92
CA GLN A 9 33.78 -0.24 -30.14
C GLN A 9 32.30 -0.61 -30.29
N GLN A 10 32.03 -1.92 -30.39
CA GLN A 10 30.74 -2.49 -30.05
C GLN A 10 30.24 -1.90 -28.73
N SER A 11 29.13 -1.18 -28.83
CA SER A 11 28.34 -0.68 -27.70
C SER A 11 27.90 -1.88 -26.84
N ARG A 12 28.74 -2.29 -25.90
CA ARG A 12 28.27 -2.95 -24.67
C ARG A 12 27.40 -1.92 -23.97
N ARG A 13 26.08 -2.04 -24.13
CA ARG A 13 25.14 -1.48 -23.16
C ARG A 13 25.47 -2.15 -21.83
N ARG A 14 26.37 -1.53 -21.07
CA ARG A 14 26.48 -1.77 -19.63
C ARG A 14 25.11 -1.39 -19.11
N SER A 15 24.27 -2.40 -18.87
CA SER A 15 23.13 -2.28 -17.98
C SER A 15 23.68 -1.62 -16.73
N ARG A 16 23.43 -0.31 -16.59
CA ARG A 16 23.73 0.42 -15.37
C ARG A 16 22.74 -0.15 -14.38
N SER A 17 23.15 -1.24 -13.74
CA SER A 17 22.54 -1.76 -12.53
C SER A 17 22.47 -0.56 -11.59
N CYS A 18 21.29 0.05 -11.49
CA CYS A 18 21.05 1.11 -10.54
C CYS A 18 21.42 0.52 -9.18
N ALA A 19 22.29 1.19 -8.45
CA ALA A 19 22.78 0.72 -7.17
C ALA A 19 21.60 0.56 -6.20
N ILE A 20 21.07 -0.66 -6.08
CA ILE A 20 20.19 -1.07 -5.00
C ILE A 20 21.13 -1.43 -3.84
N GLU A 21 21.74 -0.41 -3.23
CA GLU A 21 22.59 -0.66 -2.06
C GLU A 21 21.78 -0.63 -0.76
N GLN A 22 21.86 -1.78 -0.08
CA GLN A 22 21.69 -2.01 1.35
C GLN A 22 20.33 -1.71 1.97
N PHE A 23 19.35 -2.54 1.60
CA PHE A 23 18.33 -2.92 2.57
C PHE A 23 18.99 -3.77 3.67
N LYS A 24 18.90 -3.32 4.93
CA LYS A 24 19.32 -4.06 6.12
C LYS A 24 18.84 -5.53 6.02
N LYS A 25 19.76 -6.48 5.82
CA LYS A 25 19.48 -7.93 5.91
C LYS A 25 19.10 -8.24 7.36
N GLY A 26 17.81 -8.39 7.64
CA GLY A 26 17.36 -8.74 8.98
C GLY A 26 15.86 -8.76 9.23
N SER A 27 15.00 -8.20 8.36
CA SER A 27 13.55 -8.31 8.49
C SER A 27 12.89 -8.80 7.20
N PHE A 28 11.92 -9.70 7.34
CA PHE A 28 11.09 -10.12 6.22
C PHE A 28 10.14 -8.97 5.88
N LYS A 29 10.28 -8.43 4.67
CA LYS A 29 9.33 -7.46 4.13
C LYS A 29 8.13 -8.22 3.58
N HIS A 30 6.94 -7.87 4.02
CA HIS A 30 5.73 -8.56 3.61
C HIS A 30 5.14 -7.97 2.33
N ASP A 31 5.19 -6.64 2.19
CA ASP A 31 4.69 -5.95 1.01
C ASP A 31 5.49 -4.66 0.72
N ALA A 32 5.50 -4.27 -0.53
CA ALA A 32 6.11 -3.04 -1.02
C ALA A 32 5.31 -2.50 -2.22
N GLN A 33 4.79 -1.28 -2.09
CA GLN A 33 3.93 -0.67 -3.10
C GLN A 33 4.38 0.73 -3.47
N LEU A 34 4.40 1.01 -4.77
CA LEU A 34 4.50 2.36 -5.30
C LEU A 34 3.14 3.04 -5.24
N ASN A 35 3.15 4.35 -5.04
CA ASN A 35 1.95 5.16 -5.23
C ASN A 35 1.61 5.33 -6.72
N PHE A 36 0.44 5.89 -7.01
CA PHE A 36 -0.04 6.11 -8.38
C PHE A 36 0.97 6.80 -9.32
N PHE A 37 1.70 7.80 -8.82
CA PHE A 37 2.69 8.56 -9.60
C PHE A 37 4.07 7.89 -9.69
N GLY A 38 4.32 6.79 -8.97
CA GLY A 38 5.61 6.11 -8.91
C GLY A 38 6.73 6.90 -8.23
N ASN A 39 6.42 8.02 -7.58
CA ASN A 39 7.42 8.87 -6.90
C ASN A 39 7.52 8.59 -5.39
N ARG A 40 6.64 7.73 -4.84
CA ARG A 40 6.71 7.28 -3.45
C ARG A 40 6.59 5.77 -3.39
N LEU A 41 7.43 5.17 -2.56
CA LEU A 41 7.45 3.74 -2.26
C LEU A 41 7.13 3.56 -0.78
N ALA A 42 6.14 2.75 -0.45
CA ALA A 42 5.91 2.30 0.91
C ALA A 42 6.33 0.84 1.04
N THR A 43 6.92 0.48 2.18
CA THR A 43 7.27 -0.90 2.51
C THR A 43 6.83 -1.23 3.92
N CYS A 44 6.30 -2.43 4.12
CA CYS A 44 5.97 -2.94 5.44
C CYS A 44 6.81 -4.17 5.79
N SER A 45 6.99 -4.40 7.08
CA SER A 45 7.99 -5.32 7.61
C SER A 45 7.48 -5.97 8.89
N SER A 46 8.05 -7.13 9.24
CA SER A 46 7.78 -7.79 10.53
C SER A 46 8.28 -6.98 11.74
N ASP A 47 9.07 -5.92 11.52
CA ASP A 47 9.51 -4.99 12.56
C ASP A 47 8.39 -4.09 13.12
N ARG A 48 7.16 -4.25 12.62
CA ARG A 48 5.94 -3.51 13.02
C ARG A 48 5.92 -2.06 12.53
N THR A 49 6.81 -1.71 11.61
CA THR A 49 6.91 -0.38 11.02
C THR A 49 6.52 -0.39 9.55
N VAL A 50 5.98 0.74 9.12
CA VAL A 50 5.82 1.05 7.70
C VAL A 50 6.78 2.16 7.35
N LYS A 51 7.61 1.95 6.33
CA LYS A 51 8.59 2.95 5.89
C LYS A 51 8.16 3.51 4.55
N VAL A 52 8.18 4.82 4.44
CA VAL A 52 7.86 5.53 3.20
C VAL A 52 9.14 6.18 2.68
N PHE A 53 9.36 6.00 1.39
CA PHE A 53 10.50 6.50 0.65
C PHE A 53 10.03 7.38 -0.51
N GLU A 54 10.81 8.40 -0.81
CA GLU A 54 10.68 9.17 -2.04
C GLU A 54 11.60 8.58 -3.12
N VAL A 55 11.06 8.36 -4.30
CA VAL A 55 11.78 7.88 -5.47
C VAL A 55 12.07 9.07 -6.36
N LYS A 56 13.34 9.47 -6.44
CA LYS A 56 13.79 10.58 -7.28
C LYS A 56 13.92 10.13 -8.74
N SER A 57 13.84 11.08 -9.67
CA SER A 57 13.95 10.85 -11.11
C SER A 57 15.30 10.23 -11.55
N ASN A 58 16.34 10.40 -10.74
CA ASN A 58 17.66 9.80 -10.94
C ASN A 58 17.77 8.37 -10.37
N GLY A 59 16.67 7.78 -9.89
CA GLY A 59 16.60 6.42 -9.34
C GLY A 59 17.02 6.30 -7.87
N TYR A 60 17.40 7.40 -7.22
CA TYR A 60 17.73 7.38 -5.80
C TYR A 60 16.46 7.29 -4.95
N ILE A 61 16.50 6.41 -3.95
CA ILE A 61 15.41 6.19 -3.00
C ILE A 61 15.82 6.76 -1.65
N VAL A 62 15.07 7.73 -1.15
CA VAL A 62 15.38 8.43 0.11
C VAL A 62 14.28 8.15 1.13
N PRO A 63 14.58 7.70 2.35
CA PRO A 63 13.56 7.53 3.39
C PRO A 63 13.02 8.90 3.81
N ILE A 64 11.70 9.06 3.79
CA ILE A 64 11.03 10.32 4.17
C ILE A 64 10.18 10.16 5.44
N ALA A 65 9.73 8.95 5.76
CA ALA A 65 8.97 8.71 6.98
C ALA A 65 9.09 7.26 7.48
N GLU A 66 8.98 7.11 8.79
CA GLU A 66 8.85 5.84 9.48
C GLU A 66 7.59 5.91 10.35
N LEU A 67 6.60 5.08 10.00
CA LEU A 67 5.28 5.05 10.60
C LEU A 67 5.27 3.90 11.60
N ALA A 68 5.34 4.27 12.88
CA ALA A 68 5.22 3.35 13.99
C ALA A 68 3.83 3.49 14.61
N GLY A 69 3.12 2.37 14.75
CA GLY A 69 1.76 2.36 15.30
C GLY A 69 1.18 0.98 15.47
N HIS A 70 1.66 0.01 14.69
CA HIS A 70 1.30 -1.38 14.87
C HIS A 70 2.05 -2.01 16.05
N SER A 71 1.35 -2.89 16.77
CA SER A 71 1.92 -3.71 17.85
C SER A 71 2.44 -5.06 17.35
N GLY A 72 2.13 -5.42 16.10
CA GLY A 72 2.52 -6.68 15.46
C GLY A 72 2.98 -6.49 14.00
N PRO A 73 3.46 -7.56 13.35
CA PRO A 73 3.89 -7.53 11.96
C PRO A 73 2.84 -6.91 11.03
N VAL A 74 3.27 -6.13 10.05
CA VAL A 74 2.40 -5.51 9.06
C VAL A 74 2.42 -6.33 7.79
N TRP A 75 1.26 -6.81 7.35
CA TRP A 75 1.12 -7.77 6.27
C TRP A 75 1.02 -7.12 4.90
N GLN A 76 0.17 -6.10 4.77
CA GLN A 76 -0.10 -5.48 3.49
C GLN A 76 -0.28 -3.97 3.62
N LEU A 77 0.03 -3.28 2.53
CA LEU A 77 -0.18 -1.86 2.35
C LEU A 77 -1.17 -1.60 1.21
N SER A 78 -1.79 -0.43 1.19
CA SER A 78 -2.54 0.03 0.02
C SER A 78 -2.50 1.55 -0.06
N TRP A 79 -2.10 2.08 -1.20
CA TRP A 79 -2.18 3.51 -1.50
C TRP A 79 -3.59 3.88 -1.96
N ALA A 80 -4.10 5.02 -1.48
CA ALA A 80 -5.33 5.58 -2.02
C ALA A 80 -5.08 6.29 -3.36
N HIS A 81 -6.17 6.59 -4.06
CA HIS A 81 -6.12 7.44 -5.24
C HIS A 81 -5.64 8.86 -4.86
N PRO A 82 -4.79 9.51 -5.68
CA PRO A 82 -4.23 10.82 -5.37
C PRO A 82 -5.25 11.95 -5.20
N ASP A 83 -6.48 11.81 -5.72
CA ASP A 83 -7.55 12.80 -5.54
C ASP A 83 -7.95 12.99 -4.07
N PHE A 84 -7.79 11.95 -3.25
CA PHE A 84 -8.04 12.01 -1.81
C PHE A 84 -6.81 12.46 -1.00
N GLY A 85 -5.70 12.76 -1.70
CA GLY A 85 -4.42 13.15 -1.11
C GLY A 85 -3.48 11.96 -0.85
N GLY A 86 -2.44 12.22 -0.04
CA GLY A 86 -1.45 11.21 0.32
C GLY A 86 -1.94 10.28 1.41
N LEU A 87 -2.82 9.34 1.08
CA LEU A 87 -3.31 8.34 2.03
C LEU A 87 -2.67 6.97 1.78
N LEU A 88 -2.32 6.30 2.87
CA LEU A 88 -1.76 4.95 2.89
C LEU A 88 -2.44 4.14 3.98
N ALA A 89 -2.98 2.97 3.64
CA ALA A 89 -3.52 2.04 4.61
C ALA A 89 -2.51 0.93 4.91
N SER A 90 -2.50 0.48 6.15
CA SER A 90 -1.70 -0.68 6.58
C SER A 90 -2.53 -1.66 7.40
N ALA A 91 -2.37 -2.94 7.10
CA ALA A 91 -3.01 -4.05 7.79
C ALA A 91 -2.00 -4.84 8.63
N GLY A 92 -2.33 -5.06 9.91
CA GLY A 92 -1.44 -5.70 10.87
C GLY A 92 -1.95 -7.02 11.44
N TYR A 93 -1.00 -7.82 11.93
CA TYR A 93 -1.27 -9.01 12.75
C TYR A 93 -1.94 -8.66 14.09
N ASP A 94 -1.77 -7.43 14.55
CA ASP A 94 -2.37 -6.88 15.76
C ASP A 94 -3.87 -6.59 15.64
N ARG A 95 -4.50 -7.01 14.52
CA ARG A 95 -5.92 -6.83 14.20
C ARG A 95 -6.29 -5.38 13.90
N ARG A 96 -5.29 -4.51 13.76
CA ARG A 96 -5.49 -3.09 13.48
C ARG A 96 -5.39 -2.84 11.99
N VAL A 97 -6.24 -1.95 11.52
CA VAL A 97 -6.10 -1.28 10.24
C VAL A 97 -5.82 0.17 10.53
N ILE A 98 -4.71 0.67 10.03
CA ILE A 98 -4.29 2.05 10.25
C ILE A 98 -4.28 2.79 8.93
N VAL A 99 -4.98 3.91 8.87
CA VAL A 99 -4.91 4.85 7.75
C VAL A 99 -3.98 5.98 8.13
N TRP A 100 -2.94 6.15 7.33
CA TRP A 100 -1.94 7.19 7.43
C TRP A 100 -2.21 8.28 6.41
N SER A 101 -2.08 9.53 6.84
CA SER A 101 -2.20 10.69 5.96
C SER A 101 -0.91 11.47 5.94
N ASP A 102 -0.48 11.88 4.74
CA ASP A 102 0.57 12.84 4.52
C ASP A 102 -0.02 14.25 4.38
N ALA A 103 0.11 15.06 5.43
CA ALA A 103 -0.20 16.48 5.38
C ALA A 103 1.11 17.26 5.22
N THR A 104 1.43 17.68 3.98
CA THR A 104 2.60 18.53 3.66
C THR A 104 3.96 17.96 4.09
N GLY A 105 4.16 16.65 3.95
CA GLY A 105 5.40 15.96 4.33
C GLY A 105 5.43 15.48 5.77
N ARG A 106 4.38 15.74 6.56
CA ARG A 106 4.20 15.16 7.89
C ARG A 106 3.19 14.04 7.84
N TRP A 107 3.70 12.84 8.05
CA TRP A 107 2.89 11.65 8.18
C TRP A 107 2.28 11.53 9.56
N GLN A 108 0.97 11.31 9.61
CA GLN A 108 0.21 11.13 10.84
C GLN A 108 -0.78 9.99 10.69
N LYS A 109 -1.19 9.45 11.84
CA LYS A 109 -2.28 8.49 11.92
C LYS A 109 -3.60 9.24 11.77
N SER A 110 -4.26 9.09 10.63
CA SER A 110 -5.56 9.72 10.35
C SER A 110 -6.69 8.94 11.02
N HIS A 111 -6.64 7.60 10.92
CA HIS A 111 -7.66 6.74 11.48
C HIS A 111 -7.08 5.39 11.89
N GLU A 112 -7.66 4.79 12.92
CA GLU A 112 -7.33 3.45 13.40
C GLU A 112 -8.61 2.69 13.64
N TRP A 113 -8.69 1.51 13.05
CA TRP A 113 -9.83 0.64 13.18
C TRP A 113 -9.44 -0.71 13.77
N MET A 114 -10.21 -1.14 14.78
CA MET A 114 -10.02 -2.39 15.51
C MET A 114 -11.32 -3.20 15.57
N GLY A 115 -11.96 -3.43 14.43
CA GLY A 115 -13.18 -4.22 14.35
C GLY A 115 -12.96 -5.73 14.15
N HIS A 116 -11.76 -6.16 13.79
CA HIS A 116 -11.47 -7.57 13.52
C HIS A 116 -11.06 -8.36 14.77
N GLU A 117 -11.46 -9.64 14.82
CA GLU A 117 -11.16 -10.53 15.94
C GLU A 117 -9.83 -11.28 15.76
N ALA A 118 -9.35 -11.36 14.51
CA ALA A 118 -8.10 -12.00 14.12
C ALA A 118 -7.26 -11.09 13.19
N SER A 119 -6.07 -11.56 12.81
CA SER A 119 -5.12 -10.78 12.01
C SER A 119 -5.75 -10.27 10.71
N VAL A 120 -5.45 -9.01 10.37
CA VAL A 120 -5.89 -8.43 9.09
C VAL A 120 -4.83 -8.79 8.07
N ASN A 121 -5.20 -9.61 7.10
CA ASN A 121 -4.26 -10.16 6.14
C ASN A 121 -4.18 -9.31 4.89
N SER A 122 -5.25 -8.58 4.56
CA SER A 122 -5.31 -7.79 3.34
C SER A 122 -6.08 -6.48 3.51
N VAL A 123 -5.67 -5.45 2.78
CA VAL A 123 -6.29 -4.14 2.74
C VAL A 123 -6.22 -3.58 1.32
N SER A 124 -7.28 -2.93 0.86
CA SER A 124 -7.36 -2.35 -0.48
C SER A 124 -8.28 -1.13 -0.51
N PHE A 125 -7.76 -0.01 -1.00
CA PHE A 125 -8.61 1.14 -1.34
C PHE A 125 -9.45 0.85 -2.58
N ALA A 126 -10.71 1.28 -2.53
CA ALA A 126 -11.61 1.25 -3.65
C ALA A 126 -11.16 2.24 -4.75
N PRO A 127 -11.58 2.01 -6.00
CA PRO A 127 -11.36 2.95 -7.09
C PRO A 127 -12.10 4.27 -6.84
N HIS A 128 -11.54 5.38 -7.32
CA HIS A 128 -11.95 6.74 -6.95
C HIS A 128 -13.40 7.10 -7.27
N GLU A 129 -14.02 6.42 -8.23
CA GLU A 129 -15.41 6.62 -8.64
C GLU A 129 -16.41 6.25 -7.54
N LEU A 130 -16.02 5.36 -6.63
CA LEU A 130 -16.83 4.93 -5.48
C LEU A 130 -16.61 5.81 -4.25
N GLY A 131 -15.72 6.80 -4.32
CA GLY A 131 -15.30 7.61 -3.20
C GLY A 131 -14.16 6.98 -2.38
N LEU A 132 -13.90 7.55 -1.20
CA LEU A 132 -12.84 7.08 -0.32
C LEU A 132 -13.36 5.92 0.55
N VAL A 133 -13.26 4.72 -0.01
CA VAL A 133 -13.66 3.47 0.65
C VAL A 133 -12.45 2.55 0.78
N LEU A 134 -12.33 1.89 1.93
CA LEU A 134 -11.28 0.94 2.24
C LEU A 134 -11.91 -0.42 2.58
N ALA A 135 -11.54 -1.45 1.84
CA ALA A 135 -11.91 -2.83 2.14
C ALA A 135 -10.78 -3.53 2.88
N THR A 136 -11.12 -4.33 3.88
CA THR A 136 -10.18 -5.07 4.73
C THR A 136 -10.64 -6.51 4.86
N ALA A 137 -9.70 -7.45 4.82
CA ALA A 137 -10.00 -8.87 4.99
C ALA A 137 -9.16 -9.46 6.13
N SER A 138 -9.83 -10.20 7.01
CA SER A 138 -9.21 -10.81 8.19
C SER A 138 -9.37 -12.33 8.19
N ALA A 139 -8.48 -12.99 8.93
CA ALA A 139 -8.57 -14.42 9.21
C ALA A 139 -9.81 -14.81 10.03
N ASP A 140 -10.56 -13.84 10.60
CA ASP A 140 -11.82 -14.08 11.30
C ASP A 140 -13.01 -14.36 10.34
N CYS A 141 -12.74 -14.56 9.05
CA CYS A 141 -13.72 -14.79 7.98
C CYS A 141 -14.70 -13.62 7.79
N SER A 142 -14.34 -12.42 8.25
CA SER A 142 -15.10 -11.20 8.03
C SER A 142 -14.37 -10.22 7.12
N ILE A 143 -15.15 -9.33 6.51
CA ILE A 143 -14.66 -8.20 5.71
C ILE A 143 -15.05 -6.92 6.43
N GLY A 144 -14.11 -6.00 6.59
CA GLY A 144 -14.37 -4.63 7.01
C GLY A 144 -14.50 -3.72 5.81
N ILE A 145 -15.43 -2.77 5.88
CA ILE A 145 -15.59 -1.68 4.93
C ILE A 145 -15.55 -0.39 5.72
N LEU A 146 -14.57 0.48 5.43
CA LEU A 146 -14.46 1.79 6.03
C LEU A 146 -14.71 2.82 4.94
N GLU A 147 -15.77 3.59 5.07
CA GLU A 147 -16.15 4.65 4.13
C GLU A 147 -15.91 6.01 4.77
N PHE A 148 -15.15 6.89 4.11
CA PHE A 148 -14.93 8.22 4.64
C PHE A 148 -16.05 9.17 4.20
N ASN A 149 -16.79 9.70 5.18
CA ASN A 149 -17.78 10.73 4.94
C ASN A 149 -17.11 12.10 4.94
N ALA A 150 -17.05 12.73 3.77
CA ALA A 150 -16.43 14.05 3.57
C ALA A 150 -17.18 15.20 4.26
N GLN A 151 -18.49 15.09 4.51
CA GLN A 151 -19.28 16.15 5.16
C GLN A 151 -19.02 16.18 6.66
N SER A 152 -18.94 15.02 7.30
CA SER A 152 -18.65 14.90 8.74
C SER A 152 -17.15 14.80 9.04
N ALA A 153 -16.32 14.58 8.02
CA ALA A 153 -14.89 14.26 8.15
C ALA A 153 -14.65 13.08 9.11
N GLN A 154 -15.50 12.05 9.02
CA GLN A 154 -15.44 10.85 9.86
C GLN A 154 -15.46 9.59 9.00
N TRP A 155 -14.84 8.53 9.51
CA TRP A 155 -14.92 7.20 8.92
C TRP A 155 -16.17 6.49 9.44
N VAL A 156 -16.96 5.94 8.52
CA VAL A 156 -18.08 5.06 8.79
C VAL A 156 -17.57 3.64 8.67
N GLU A 157 -17.62 2.91 9.77
CA GLU A 157 -17.06 1.57 9.88
C GLU A 157 -18.18 0.53 9.79
N SER A 158 -18.04 -0.42 8.87
CA SER A 158 -18.97 -1.54 8.69
C SER A 158 -18.21 -2.86 8.69
N LYS A 159 -18.77 -3.88 9.34
CA LYS A 159 -18.21 -5.24 9.36
C LYS A 159 -19.22 -6.23 8.81
N ILE A 160 -18.81 -6.98 7.78
CA ILE A 160 -19.59 -8.04 7.18
C ILE A 160 -19.06 -9.37 7.70
N LEU A 161 -19.87 -10.04 8.53
CA LEU A 161 -19.53 -11.33 9.10
C LEU A 161 -19.74 -12.47 8.08
N LYS A 162 -18.90 -13.51 8.16
CA LYS A 162 -19.04 -14.74 7.37
C LYS A 162 -19.13 -14.48 5.85
N ALA A 163 -18.34 -13.53 5.34
CA ALA A 163 -18.37 -13.17 3.93
C ALA A 163 -18.11 -14.38 3.02
N HIS A 164 -17.22 -15.29 3.43
CA HIS A 164 -16.92 -16.53 2.70
C HIS A 164 -18.02 -17.62 2.83
N GLU A 165 -18.86 -17.60 3.87
CA GLU A 165 -19.96 -18.56 4.04
C GLU A 165 -21.22 -18.10 3.27
N GLN A 166 -21.42 -16.78 3.13
CA GLN A 166 -22.53 -16.20 2.37
C GLN A 166 -22.40 -16.34 0.84
N VAL A 167 -21.22 -16.75 0.32
CA VAL A 167 -21.01 -17.00 -1.13
C VAL A 167 -21.87 -18.18 -1.65
N ARG A 168 -22.46 -19.00 -0.78
CA ARG A 168 -23.46 -20.00 -1.20
C ARG A 168 -24.83 -19.41 -1.56
N LEU A 169 -25.14 -18.16 -1.21
CA LEU A 169 -26.45 -17.53 -1.48
C LEU A 169 -26.39 -16.30 -2.39
N TYR A 170 -25.23 -15.68 -2.60
CA TYR A 170 -25.07 -14.53 -3.52
C TYR A 170 -24.16 -14.89 -4.70
N LYS A 171 -24.65 -15.79 -5.57
CA LYS A 171 -24.01 -16.18 -6.84
C LYS A 171 -24.17 -15.15 -7.97
N SER A 172 -24.64 -13.94 -7.72
CA SER A 172 -24.85 -12.95 -8.77
C SER A 172 -24.51 -11.56 -8.24
N LEU A 173 -23.50 -10.91 -8.84
CA LEU A 173 -23.02 -9.55 -8.57
C LEU A 173 -22.70 -9.29 -7.08
N VAL A 174 -21.47 -9.39 -6.59
CA VAL A 174 -20.60 -8.21 -6.42
C VAL A 174 -19.15 -8.65 -6.09
N VAL A 175 -18.96 -9.88 -5.60
CA VAL A 175 -17.64 -10.35 -5.12
C VAL A 175 -16.66 -10.63 -6.28
N SER A 176 -17.15 -10.90 -7.49
CA SER A 176 -16.28 -11.09 -8.66
C SER A 176 -15.73 -9.79 -9.23
N LEU A 177 -16.21 -8.61 -8.84
CA LEU A 177 -15.63 -7.35 -9.32
C LEU A 177 -14.49 -6.86 -8.43
N ALA A 178 -14.50 -7.17 -7.12
CA ALA A 178 -13.45 -6.74 -6.21
C ALA A 178 -12.15 -7.58 -6.32
N LEU A 179 -12.25 -8.87 -6.67
CA LEU A 179 -11.07 -9.75 -6.80
C LEU A 179 -10.50 -9.83 -8.23
N THR A 180 -11.27 -9.51 -9.26
CA THR A 180 -10.80 -9.58 -10.65
C THR A 180 -10.12 -8.28 -11.14
N LEU A 181 -10.26 -7.17 -10.40
CA LEU A 181 -9.54 -5.92 -10.69
C LEU A 181 -8.16 -5.81 -10.03
N VAL A 182 -7.76 -6.80 -9.21
CA VAL A 182 -6.42 -6.87 -8.58
C VAL A 182 -5.41 -7.63 -9.46
N SER A 183 -5.80 -8.08 -10.66
CA SER A 183 -4.93 -8.82 -11.57
C SER A 183 -5.02 -8.37 -13.03
N CYS A 184 -5.00 -7.06 -13.28
CA CYS A 184 -4.63 -6.51 -14.58
C CYS A 184 -3.59 -5.39 -14.42
#